data_AF-A0A0F9B2A2-F1
#
_entry.id   AF-A0A0F9B2A2-F1
#
_cell.length_a   1.000
_cell.length_b   1.000
_cell.length_c   1.000
_cell.angle_alpha   90.00
_cell.angle_beta   90.00
_cell.angle_gamma   90.00
#
_symmetry.space_group_name_H-M   'P 1'
#
loop_
_entity.id
_entity.type
_entity.pdbx_description
1 polymer ?
#
loop_
_entity_poly.entity_id
_entity_poly.type
_entity_poly.pdbx_seq_one_letter_code
_entity_poly.pdbx_strand_id
1 'polypeptide(L)'
;VKTLCEYKGAPVFGKYVDFFYAAKAAAKKANTTSEILFTKLMLNSLYGKFGQKSSSWDLIGSAPVDDCGVETIYNSETSKWIRQYTFAGNVFEVNYEDESTESFPAIAAHVTAYARLCLYKLIEQAGRANVYYCDTDSLFTNEEGYKRLTDRLDATRLGALDLQKTAEELIIYCPKDYKLDNDIKIKGIRKNAKQVGPTSYQQEQWLTLRSLVARGNIDEYVVKTITKTLYRRYEKGDVHPDGSITPYHLDEP
;
A
#
# COMPACT_ATOMS: atom_id res chain seq x y z
N VAL A 1 -8.24 15.10 31.31
CA VAL A 1 -7.82 15.66 30.00
C VAL A 1 -7.08 16.95 30.27
N LYS A 2 -5.78 17.06 29.96
CA LYS A 2 -4.98 18.28 30.24
C LYS A 2 -4.95 19.28 29.07
N THR A 3 -5.31 18.85 27.86
CA THR A 3 -5.42 19.71 26.68
C THR A 3 -6.46 19.12 25.73
N LEU A 4 -7.33 19.95 25.17
CA LEU A 4 -8.27 19.60 24.09
C LEU A 4 -7.86 20.38 22.85
N CYS A 5 -7.58 19.67 21.76
CA CYS A 5 -7.32 20.29 20.46
C CYS A 5 -8.57 20.10 19.58
N GLU A 6 -9.18 21.21 19.16
CA GLU A 6 -10.29 21.21 18.21
C GLU A 6 -9.76 21.59 16.82
N TYR A 7 -10.13 20.81 15.80
CA TYR A 7 -9.73 21.04 14.41
C TYR A 7 -10.97 21.30 13.54
N LYS A 8 -10.88 22.31 12.67
CA LYS A 8 -11.92 22.63 11.68
C LYS A 8 -11.50 22.14 10.30
N GLY A 9 -12.43 21.52 9.59
CA GLY A 9 -12.21 21.09 8.21
C GLY A 9 -12.06 22.28 7.27
N ALA A 10 -11.04 22.23 6.40
CA ALA A 10 -10.80 23.23 5.35
C ALA A 10 -10.11 22.55 4.15
N PRO A 11 -10.23 23.10 2.92
CA PRO A 11 -9.56 22.57 1.73
C PRO A 11 -8.07 22.96 1.69
N VAL A 12 -7.32 22.55 2.73
CA VAL A 12 -5.92 22.94 2.97
C VAL A 12 -4.96 22.53 1.84
N PHE A 13 -5.35 21.56 1.01
CA PHE A 13 -4.56 21.08 -0.14
C PHE A 13 -5.14 21.47 -1.50
N GLY A 14 -6.19 22.29 -1.57
CA GLY A 14 -6.88 22.62 -2.85
C GLY A 14 -5.91 23.11 -3.92
N LYS A 15 -5.14 24.16 -3.62
CA LYS A 15 -4.15 24.73 -4.56
C LYS A 15 -3.07 23.73 -4.98
N TYR A 16 -2.64 22.85 -4.06
CA TYR A 16 -1.64 21.83 -4.35
C TYR A 16 -2.20 20.79 -5.34
N VAL A 17 -3.41 20.31 -5.08
CA VAL A 17 -4.10 19.33 -5.94
C VAL A 17 -4.35 19.94 -7.31
N ASP A 18 -4.88 21.16 -7.39
CA ASP A 18 -5.16 21.85 -8.66
C ASP A 18 -3.89 22.00 -9.52
N PHE A 19 -2.78 22.42 -8.89
CA PHE A 19 -1.50 22.57 -9.57
C PHE A 19 -1.00 21.25 -10.16
N PHE A 20 -0.87 20.19 -9.34
CA PHE A 20 -0.33 18.91 -9.82
C PHE A 20 -1.30 18.17 -10.74
N TYR A 21 -2.60 18.39 -10.60
CA TYR A 21 -3.60 17.83 -11.51
C TYR A 21 -3.50 18.46 -12.90
N ALA A 22 -3.40 19.80 -12.97
CA ALA A 22 -3.17 20.51 -14.23
C ALA A 22 -1.83 20.10 -14.87
N ALA A 23 -0.76 20.02 -14.07
CA ALA A 23 0.55 19.58 -14.55
C ALA A 23 0.52 18.14 -15.11
N LYS A 24 -0.18 17.22 -14.44
CA LYS A 24 -0.37 15.85 -14.93
C LYS A 24 -1.14 15.80 -16.24
N ALA A 25 -2.16 16.64 -16.41
CA ALA A 25 -2.91 16.75 -17.66
C ALA A 25 -2.05 17.28 -18.81
N ALA A 26 -1.22 18.31 -18.54
CA ALA A 26 -0.25 18.83 -19.50
C ALA A 26 0.79 17.78 -19.91
N ALA A 27 1.35 17.05 -18.94
CA ALA A 27 2.31 15.97 -19.19
C ALA A 27 1.70 14.82 -20.02
N LYS A 28 0.43 14.47 -19.78
CA LYS A 28 -0.31 13.51 -20.62
C LYS A 28 -0.43 14.00 -22.07
N LYS A 29 -0.76 15.29 -22.27
CA LYS A 29 -0.86 15.89 -23.60
C LYS A 29 0.49 15.92 -24.33
N ALA A 30 1.58 16.14 -23.60
CA ALA A 30 2.95 16.11 -24.11
C ALA A 30 3.52 14.68 -24.26
N ASN A 31 2.81 13.66 -23.79
CA ASN A 31 3.24 12.25 -23.77
C ASN A 31 4.57 12.02 -23.02
N THR A 32 4.79 12.76 -21.93
CA THR A 32 6.05 12.72 -21.17
C THR A 32 5.92 11.77 -19.97
N THR A 33 6.29 10.50 -20.15
CA THR A 33 6.10 9.43 -19.16
C THR A 33 6.68 9.74 -17.76
N SER A 34 7.89 10.32 -17.71
CA SER A 34 8.55 10.69 -16.45
C SER A 34 7.76 11.75 -15.67
N GLU A 35 7.25 12.77 -16.35
CA GLU A 35 6.44 13.83 -15.75
C GLU A 35 5.06 13.34 -15.31
N ILE A 36 4.43 12.46 -16.09
CA ILE A 36 3.17 11.80 -15.69
C ILE A 36 3.38 11.00 -14.41
N LEU A 37 4.49 10.27 -14.30
CA LEU A 37 4.83 9.49 -13.12
C LEU A 37 5.10 10.40 -11.91
N PHE A 38 5.91 11.44 -12.10
CA PHE A 38 6.27 12.40 -11.05
C PHE A 38 5.04 13.13 -10.51
N THR A 39 4.24 13.74 -11.38
CA THR A 39 3.02 14.46 -10.97
C THR A 39 2.01 13.53 -10.27
N LYS A 40 1.86 12.29 -10.75
CA LYS A 40 1.03 11.27 -10.07
C LYS A 40 1.59 10.90 -8.69
N LEU A 41 2.91 10.76 -8.55
CA LEU A 41 3.55 10.48 -7.27
C LEU A 41 3.29 11.61 -6.27
N MET A 42 3.46 12.87 -6.69
CA MET A 42 3.22 14.04 -5.84
C MET A 42 1.76 14.11 -5.35
N LEU A 43 0.77 13.78 -6.21
CA LEU A 43 -0.63 13.69 -5.81
C LEU A 43 -0.89 12.55 -4.82
N ASN A 44 -0.33 11.37 -5.07
CA ASN A 44 -0.64 10.16 -4.29
C ASN A 44 0.13 10.05 -2.98
N SER A 45 1.30 10.67 -2.86
CA SER A 45 2.19 10.51 -1.71
C SER A 45 2.00 11.56 -0.63
N LEU A 46 1.37 12.71 -0.92
CA LEU A 46 1.24 13.82 0.03
C LEU A 46 0.57 13.40 1.34
N TYR A 47 -0.62 12.77 1.28
CA TYR A 47 -1.34 12.40 2.50
C TYR A 47 -0.53 11.41 3.36
N GLY A 48 0.23 10.52 2.73
CA GLY A 48 1.06 9.53 3.41
C GLY A 48 2.22 10.16 4.17
N LYS A 49 2.68 11.34 3.77
CA LYS A 49 3.70 12.10 4.52
C LYS A 49 3.20 12.54 5.90
N PHE A 50 1.92 12.90 6.02
CA PHE A 50 1.33 13.24 7.32
C PHE A 50 1.15 12.04 8.25
N GLY A 51 1.23 10.80 7.75
CA GLY A 51 1.24 9.58 8.57
C GLY A 51 2.62 8.91 8.63
N GLN A 52 3.69 9.64 8.27
CA GLN A 52 5.03 9.08 8.20
C GLN A 52 5.59 8.84 9.61
N LYS A 53 6.03 7.60 9.86
CA LYS A 53 6.87 7.28 11.02
C LYS A 53 8.26 7.86 10.83
N SER A 54 8.82 8.39 11.91
CA SER A 54 10.24 8.71 11.99
C SER A 54 11.04 7.44 12.30
N SER A 55 12.29 7.45 11.91
CA SER A 55 13.28 6.53 12.47
C SER A 55 14.57 7.30 12.68
N SER A 56 15.12 7.27 13.89
CA SER A 56 16.47 7.79 14.14
C SER A 56 17.49 6.69 13.82
N TRP A 57 18.65 7.11 13.31
CA TRP A 57 19.82 6.27 13.13
C TRP A 57 20.95 6.95 13.88
N ASP A 58 21.16 6.54 15.11
CA ASP A 58 22.11 7.17 16.01
C ASP A 58 23.44 6.44 15.90
N LEU A 59 24.50 7.16 15.52
CA LEU A 59 25.86 6.60 15.47
C LEU A 59 26.35 6.38 16.90
N ILE A 60 26.48 5.12 17.31
CA ILE A 60 26.86 4.75 18.69
C ILE A 60 28.28 4.18 18.79
N GLY A 61 28.93 3.92 17.66
CA GLY A 61 30.28 3.39 17.66
C GLY A 61 30.85 3.14 16.27
N SER A 62 32.07 2.62 16.26
CA SER A 62 32.80 2.20 15.07
C SER A 62 33.01 0.69 15.08
N ALA A 63 33.13 0.12 13.89
CA ALA A 63 33.51 -1.27 13.67
C ALA A 63 34.58 -1.35 12.56
N PRO A 64 35.25 -2.49 12.38
CA PRO A 64 35.97 -2.76 11.14
C PRO A 64 35.09 -2.49 9.91
N VAL A 65 35.68 -2.00 8.82
CA VAL A 65 34.93 -1.61 7.61
C VAL A 65 34.22 -2.82 6.98
N ASP A 66 34.85 -3.99 7.07
CA ASP A 66 34.37 -5.25 6.52
C ASP A 66 33.29 -5.91 7.39
N ASP A 67 33.10 -5.44 8.63
CA ASP A 67 32.09 -5.98 9.52
C ASP A 67 30.71 -5.46 9.13
N CYS A 68 29.76 -6.38 8.98
CA CYS A 68 28.36 -6.00 8.92
C CYS A 68 27.43 -7.01 9.59
N GLY A 69 26.31 -6.52 10.10
CA GLY A 69 25.39 -7.33 10.86
C GLY A 69 24.20 -6.54 11.39
N VAL A 70 23.19 -7.27 11.83
CA VAL A 70 22.07 -6.69 12.57
C VAL A 70 21.84 -7.49 13.82
N GLU A 71 21.87 -6.81 14.96
CA GLU A 71 21.64 -7.41 16.27
C GLU A 71 20.39 -6.81 16.91
N THR A 72 19.68 -7.61 17.69
CA THR A 72 18.56 -7.16 18.51
C THR A 72 18.99 -7.29 19.96
N ILE A 73 19.14 -6.15 20.63
CA ILE A 73 19.71 -6.05 21.97
C ILE A 73 18.63 -5.54 22.91
N TYR A 74 18.56 -6.12 24.12
CA TYR A 74 17.71 -5.59 25.16
C TYR A 74 18.48 -4.53 25.95
N ASN A 75 18.05 -3.28 25.87
CA ASN A 75 18.60 -2.20 26.68
C ASN A 75 17.97 -2.28 28.09
N SER A 76 18.77 -2.64 29.08
CA SER A 76 18.33 -2.80 30.48
C SER A 76 17.99 -1.47 31.16
N GLU A 77 18.57 -0.35 30.73
CA GLU A 77 18.32 0.97 31.31
C GLU A 77 16.96 1.52 30.87
N THR A 78 16.63 1.36 29.58
CA THR A 78 15.35 1.82 29.02
C THR A 78 14.25 0.76 29.06
N SER A 79 14.60 -0.49 29.36
CA SER A 79 13.71 -1.66 29.26
C SER A 79 13.06 -1.82 27.87
N LYS A 80 13.83 -1.57 26.82
CA LYS A 80 13.36 -1.66 25.42
C LYS A 80 14.27 -2.56 24.59
N TRP A 81 13.67 -3.24 23.61
CA TRP A 81 14.41 -3.92 22.55
C TRP A 81 14.83 -2.90 21.49
N ILE A 82 16.13 -2.79 21.25
CA ILE A 82 16.73 -1.94 20.22
C ILE A 82 17.33 -2.80 19.11
N ARG A 83 17.50 -2.21 17.93
CA ARG A 83 18.22 -2.85 16.82
C ARG A 83 19.49 -2.08 16.55
N GLN A 84 20.61 -2.80 16.51
CA GLN A 84 21.89 -2.25 16.09
C GLN A 84 22.24 -2.75 14.69
N TYR A 85 22.74 -1.83 13.87
CA TYR A 85 23.19 -2.07 12.50
C TYR A 85 24.68 -1.76 12.42
N THR A 86 25.48 -2.76 12.11
CA THR A 86 26.91 -2.60 11.84
C THR A 86 27.11 -2.67 10.34
N PHE A 87 27.74 -1.66 9.73
CA PHE A 87 28.19 -1.69 8.33
C PHE A 87 29.05 -0.47 8.03
N ALA A 88 29.93 -0.59 7.02
CA ALA A 88 30.76 0.52 6.51
C ALA A 88 31.54 1.24 7.63
N GLY A 89 32.08 0.46 8.57
CA GLY A 89 32.91 0.94 9.68
C GLY A 89 32.16 1.58 10.85
N ASN A 90 30.83 1.54 10.84
CA ASN A 90 29.99 2.23 11.82
C ASN A 90 28.98 1.27 12.47
N VAL A 91 28.60 1.58 13.71
CA VAL A 91 27.53 0.93 14.45
C VAL A 91 26.42 1.95 14.72
N PHE A 92 25.23 1.66 14.24
CA PHE A 92 24.05 2.51 14.39
C PHE A 92 23.01 1.84 15.29
N GLU A 93 22.48 2.57 16.26
CA GLU A 93 21.24 2.22 16.93
C GLU A 93 20.06 2.77 16.12
N VAL A 94 19.01 1.97 15.92
CA VAL A 94 17.84 2.40 15.15
C VAL A 94 16.57 2.31 15.98
N ASN A 95 15.94 3.46 16.21
CA ASN A 95 14.69 3.61 16.92
C ASN A 95 13.55 3.90 15.92
N TYR A 96 12.41 3.19 16.06
CA TYR A 96 11.26 3.27 15.14
C TYR A 96 9.98 3.82 15.79
N GLU A 97 10.10 4.34 17.02
CA GLU A 97 8.93 4.61 17.86
C GLU A 97 8.33 6.00 17.69
N ASP A 98 8.99 6.90 16.96
CA ASP A 98 8.58 8.30 16.92
C ASP A 98 7.77 8.68 15.68
N GLU A 99 6.83 9.61 15.89
CA GLU A 99 6.21 10.38 14.82
C GLU A 99 7.23 11.36 14.23
N SER A 100 7.18 11.59 12.92
CA SER A 100 7.97 12.68 12.33
C SER A 100 7.47 14.04 12.85
N THR A 101 8.37 15.01 13.03
CA THR A 101 8.01 16.39 13.46
C THR A 101 6.99 17.04 12.53
N GLU A 102 7.04 16.68 11.24
CA GLU A 102 6.13 17.18 10.21
C GLU A 102 4.91 16.27 10.00
N SER A 103 4.79 15.20 10.79
CA SER A 103 3.63 14.32 10.70
C SER A 103 2.42 14.96 11.38
N PHE A 104 1.25 14.72 10.81
CA PHE A 104 -0.01 15.07 11.44
C PHE A 104 -1.03 13.97 11.12
N PRO A 105 -1.00 12.85 11.87
CA PRO A 105 -1.73 11.62 11.53
C PRO A 105 -3.24 11.83 11.34
N ALA A 106 -3.82 12.85 11.98
CA ALA A 106 -5.22 13.23 11.79
C ALA A 106 -5.57 13.53 10.33
N ILE A 107 -4.67 14.16 9.56
CA ILE A 107 -4.86 14.40 8.12
C ILE A 107 -4.89 13.08 7.35
N ALA A 108 -3.90 12.21 7.57
CA ALA A 108 -3.84 10.91 6.89
C ALA A 108 -5.04 10.03 7.22
N ALA A 109 -5.47 10.02 8.49
CA ALA A 109 -6.67 9.33 8.95
C ALA A 109 -7.92 9.89 8.27
N HIS A 110 -8.08 11.22 8.23
CA HIS A 110 -9.23 11.87 7.60
C HIS A 110 -9.32 11.56 6.09
N VAL A 111 -8.21 11.72 5.35
CA VAL A 111 -8.16 11.43 3.90
C VAL A 111 -8.55 9.98 3.62
N THR A 112 -7.98 9.02 4.37
CA THR A 112 -8.28 7.59 4.15
C THR A 112 -9.69 7.20 4.58
N ALA A 113 -10.22 7.79 5.66
CA ALA A 113 -11.61 7.59 6.09
C ALA A 113 -12.60 8.15 5.07
N TYR A 114 -12.36 9.37 4.58
CA TYR A 114 -13.18 9.99 3.56
C TYR A 114 -13.18 9.19 2.26
N ALA A 115 -12.02 8.70 1.81
CA ALA A 115 -11.92 7.82 0.64
C ALA A 115 -12.74 6.52 0.81
N ARG A 116 -12.69 5.88 2.00
CA ARG A 116 -13.52 4.70 2.30
C ARG A 116 -15.01 5.01 2.28
N LEU A 117 -15.43 6.16 2.82
CA LEU A 117 -16.83 6.59 2.78
C LEU A 117 -17.30 6.90 1.35
N CYS A 118 -16.45 7.49 0.51
CA CYS A 118 -16.74 7.68 -0.91
C CYS A 118 -16.95 6.33 -1.61
N LEU A 119 -16.03 5.37 -1.40
CA LEU A 119 -16.17 4.01 -1.95
C LEU A 119 -17.46 3.34 -1.45
N TYR A 120 -17.75 3.46 -0.16
CA TYR A 120 -18.97 2.90 0.43
C TYR A 120 -20.25 3.49 -0.20
N LYS A 121 -20.31 4.81 -0.41
CA LYS A 121 -21.44 5.45 -1.12
C LYS A 121 -21.61 4.93 -2.54
N LEU A 122 -20.52 4.63 -3.25
CA LEU A 122 -20.57 4.03 -4.58
C LEU A 122 -21.08 2.58 -4.52
N ILE A 123 -20.67 1.81 -3.51
CA ILE A 123 -21.18 0.44 -3.26
C ILE A 123 -22.70 0.47 -3.01
N GLU A 124 -23.16 1.38 -2.17
CA GLU A 124 -24.59 1.57 -1.89
C GLU A 124 -25.36 1.99 -3.15
N GLN A 125 -24.82 2.94 -3.93
CA GLN A 125 -25.44 3.39 -5.18
C GLN A 125 -25.52 2.27 -6.24
N ALA A 126 -24.47 1.46 -6.39
CA ALA A 126 -24.50 0.29 -7.27
C ALA A 126 -25.48 -0.79 -6.76
N GLY A 127 -25.77 -0.78 -5.46
CA GLY A 127 -26.44 -1.86 -4.75
C GLY A 127 -25.44 -2.96 -4.38
N ARG A 128 -25.35 -3.30 -3.10
CA ARG A 128 -24.35 -4.23 -2.56
C ARG A 128 -24.28 -5.58 -3.29
N ALA A 129 -25.43 -6.12 -3.73
CA ALA A 129 -25.52 -7.39 -4.46
C ALA A 129 -24.91 -7.34 -5.87
N ASN A 130 -24.72 -6.14 -6.43
CA ASN A 130 -24.14 -5.94 -7.75
C ASN A 130 -22.62 -5.70 -7.72
N VAL A 131 -22.00 -5.72 -6.53
CA VAL A 131 -20.57 -5.43 -6.34
C VAL A 131 -19.86 -6.70 -5.89
N TYR A 132 -18.99 -7.23 -6.76
CA TYR A 132 -18.27 -8.47 -6.55
C TYR A 132 -16.94 -8.27 -5.83
N TYR A 133 -16.26 -7.13 -6.06
CA TYR A 133 -14.96 -6.85 -5.47
C TYR A 133 -14.70 -5.35 -5.39
N CYS A 134 -13.86 -4.94 -4.44
CA CYS A 134 -13.31 -3.59 -4.37
C CYS A 134 -11.86 -3.61 -3.86
N ASP A 135 -11.06 -2.67 -4.33
CA ASP A 135 -9.70 -2.45 -3.83
C ASP A 135 -9.38 -0.96 -3.84
N THR A 136 -9.42 -0.36 -2.64
CA THR A 136 -9.09 1.04 -2.34
C THR A 136 -9.98 2.08 -3.03
N ASP A 137 -9.96 2.13 -4.36
CA ASP A 137 -10.59 3.14 -5.22
C ASP A 137 -11.22 2.52 -6.48
N SER A 138 -11.43 1.20 -6.49
CA SER A 138 -12.00 0.45 -7.62
C SER A 138 -13.17 -0.44 -7.20
N LEU A 139 -14.07 -0.69 -8.14
CA LEU A 139 -15.24 -1.56 -8.00
C LEU A 139 -15.33 -2.51 -9.19
N PHE A 140 -15.67 -3.77 -8.92
CA PHE A 140 -16.01 -4.77 -9.93
C PHE A 140 -17.50 -5.02 -9.77
N THR A 141 -18.27 -4.67 -10.79
CA THR A 141 -19.72 -4.78 -10.76
C THR A 141 -20.22 -5.64 -11.90
N ASN A 142 -21.44 -6.13 -11.77
CA ASN A 142 -22.21 -6.58 -12.93
C ASN A 142 -22.73 -5.37 -13.75
N GLU A 143 -23.46 -5.68 -14.81
CA GLU A 143 -24.03 -4.68 -15.71
C GLU A 143 -25.04 -3.75 -15.02
N GLU A 144 -25.85 -4.27 -14.09
CA GLU A 144 -26.83 -3.48 -13.35
C GLU A 144 -26.15 -2.47 -12.40
N GLY A 145 -25.13 -2.92 -11.66
CA GLY A 145 -24.31 -2.03 -10.83
C GLY A 145 -23.60 -0.96 -11.67
N TYR A 146 -23.10 -1.31 -12.85
CA TYR A 146 -22.51 -0.36 -13.79
C TYR A 146 -23.53 0.68 -14.24
N LYS A 147 -24.73 0.26 -14.69
CA LYS A 147 -25.82 1.16 -15.13
C LYS A 147 -26.16 2.18 -14.04
N ARG A 148 -26.22 1.75 -12.77
CA ARG A 148 -26.49 2.62 -11.62
C ARG A 148 -25.38 3.62 -11.28
N LEU A 149 -24.17 3.41 -11.78
CA LEU A 149 -23.01 4.27 -11.56
C LEU A 149 -22.70 5.18 -12.76
N THR A 150 -23.49 5.13 -13.83
CA THR A 150 -23.21 5.87 -15.08
C THR A 150 -23.12 7.38 -14.90
N ASP A 151 -23.88 7.96 -13.98
CA ASP A 151 -23.83 9.40 -13.62
C ASP A 151 -22.53 9.81 -12.91
N ARG A 152 -21.77 8.84 -12.39
CA ARG A 152 -20.46 9.03 -11.77
C ARG A 152 -19.29 8.86 -12.74
N LEU A 153 -19.54 8.39 -13.97
CA LEU A 153 -18.50 8.12 -14.95
C LEU A 153 -18.00 9.41 -15.61
N ASP A 154 -16.70 9.60 -15.59
CA ASP A 154 -15.97 10.62 -16.35
C ASP A 154 -14.47 10.27 -16.31
N ALA A 155 -13.88 9.95 -17.46
CA ALA A 155 -12.49 9.51 -17.56
C ALA A 155 -11.46 10.61 -17.21
N THR A 156 -11.90 11.87 -17.12
CA THR A 156 -11.01 13.03 -17.00
C THR A 156 -11.29 13.91 -15.80
N ARG A 157 -12.47 13.83 -15.19
CA ARG A 157 -12.84 14.64 -14.03
C ARG A 157 -12.27 14.08 -12.74
N LEU A 158 -11.67 14.95 -11.94
CA LEU A 158 -11.11 14.57 -10.65
C LEU A 158 -12.20 13.97 -9.74
N GLY A 159 -11.92 12.78 -9.21
CA GLY A 159 -12.82 12.07 -8.30
C GLY A 159 -13.97 11.30 -8.97
N ALA A 160 -14.09 11.35 -10.30
CA ALA A 160 -15.05 10.55 -11.05
C ALA A 160 -14.54 9.12 -11.28
N LEU A 161 -15.46 8.23 -11.64
CA LEU A 161 -15.15 6.85 -12.03
C LEU A 161 -14.73 6.78 -13.50
N ASP A 162 -13.76 5.94 -13.79
CA ASP A 162 -13.31 5.65 -15.16
C ASP A 162 -13.49 4.15 -15.45
N LEU A 163 -14.17 3.81 -16.55
CA LEU A 163 -14.38 2.42 -16.95
C LEU A 163 -13.07 1.83 -17.47
N GLN A 164 -12.36 1.09 -16.61
CA GLN A 164 -11.06 0.51 -16.95
C GLN A 164 -11.16 -0.70 -17.88
N LYS A 165 -12.11 -1.60 -17.61
CA LYS A 165 -12.22 -2.88 -18.31
C LYS A 165 -13.62 -3.48 -18.16
N THR A 166 -14.05 -4.20 -19.19
CA THR A 166 -15.18 -5.15 -19.16
C THR A 166 -14.66 -6.57 -19.34
N ALA A 167 -15.32 -7.55 -18.74
CA ALA A 167 -14.95 -8.97 -18.81
C ALA A 167 -16.21 -9.84 -18.83
N GLU A 168 -16.10 -11.01 -19.44
CA GLU A 168 -17.17 -12.02 -19.45
C GLU A 168 -17.04 -12.96 -18.24
N GLU A 169 -15.80 -13.27 -17.84
CA GLU A 169 -15.50 -14.12 -16.69
C GLU A 169 -14.70 -13.36 -15.62
N LEU A 170 -15.18 -13.44 -14.38
CA LEU A 170 -14.48 -12.98 -13.19
C LEU A 170 -14.32 -14.13 -12.20
N ILE A 171 -13.07 -14.45 -11.84
CA ILE A 171 -12.76 -15.38 -10.76
C ILE A 171 -11.96 -14.65 -9.69
N ILE A 172 -12.48 -14.57 -8.47
CA ILE A 172 -11.82 -13.94 -7.32
C ILE A 172 -11.39 -15.04 -6.35
N TYR A 173 -10.09 -15.20 -6.14
CA TYR A 173 -9.57 -16.14 -5.16
C TYR A 173 -9.38 -15.49 -3.79
N CYS A 174 -8.81 -14.28 -3.78
CA CYS A 174 -8.46 -13.53 -2.57
C CYS A 174 -8.23 -12.05 -2.89
N PRO A 175 -8.08 -11.17 -1.89
CA PRO A 175 -7.69 -9.79 -2.11
C PRO A 175 -6.41 -9.68 -2.96
N LYS A 176 -6.54 -9.02 -4.12
CA LYS A 176 -5.48 -8.85 -5.12
C LYS A 176 -4.96 -10.18 -5.72
N ASP A 177 -5.80 -11.22 -5.72
CA ASP A 177 -5.62 -12.50 -6.43
C ASP A 177 -6.92 -12.84 -7.18
N TYR A 178 -7.00 -12.43 -8.44
CA TYR A 178 -8.18 -12.60 -9.29
C TYR A 178 -7.81 -12.69 -10.77
N LYS A 179 -8.74 -13.21 -11.57
CA LYS A 179 -8.66 -13.38 -13.02
C LYS A 179 -9.86 -12.69 -13.68
N LEU A 180 -9.59 -11.79 -14.64
CA LEU A 180 -10.60 -11.20 -15.53
C LEU A 180 -10.33 -11.65 -16.95
N ASP A 181 -11.13 -12.57 -17.47
CA ASP A 181 -10.84 -13.31 -18.70
C ASP A 181 -9.38 -13.82 -18.66
N ASN A 182 -8.51 -13.41 -19.59
CA ASN A 182 -7.12 -13.83 -19.59
C ASN A 182 -6.18 -13.00 -18.69
N ASP A 183 -6.66 -11.92 -18.07
CA ASP A 183 -5.84 -11.05 -17.23
C ASP A 183 -5.77 -11.53 -15.79
N ILE A 184 -4.59 -12.00 -15.40
CA ILE A 184 -4.32 -12.51 -14.06
C ILE A 184 -3.66 -11.42 -13.21
N LYS A 185 -4.25 -11.12 -12.05
CA LYS A 185 -3.69 -10.23 -11.04
C LYS A 185 -3.38 -11.03 -9.79
N ILE A 186 -2.10 -11.11 -9.42
CA ILE A 186 -1.67 -11.77 -8.18
C ILE A 186 -0.70 -10.86 -7.42
N LYS A 187 -1.04 -10.52 -6.17
CA LYS A 187 -0.19 -9.68 -5.32
C LYS A 187 1.09 -10.40 -4.95
N GLY A 188 2.21 -9.71 -5.14
CA GLY A 188 3.51 -10.19 -4.69
C GLY A 188 4.15 -11.26 -5.58
N ILE A 189 3.47 -11.66 -6.67
CA ILE A 189 4.03 -12.50 -7.72
C ILE A 189 4.41 -11.63 -8.92
N ARG A 190 5.63 -11.78 -9.42
CA ARG A 190 6.13 -11.03 -10.59
C ARG A 190 5.49 -11.57 -11.87
N LYS A 191 5.35 -10.71 -12.90
CA LYS A 191 4.82 -11.12 -14.21
C LYS A 191 5.65 -12.23 -14.87
N ASN A 192 6.96 -12.25 -14.63
CA ASN A 192 7.88 -13.26 -15.15
C ASN A 192 8.16 -14.41 -14.15
N ALA A 193 7.40 -14.53 -13.07
CA ALA A 193 7.54 -15.64 -12.14
C ALA A 193 7.16 -16.96 -12.83
N LYS A 194 7.93 -18.02 -12.59
CA LYS A 194 7.64 -19.35 -13.12
C LYS A 194 6.66 -20.05 -12.19
N GLN A 195 5.50 -20.47 -12.71
CA GLN A 195 4.61 -21.34 -11.96
C GLN A 195 5.25 -22.74 -11.86
N VAL A 196 5.50 -23.18 -10.63
CA VAL A 196 6.16 -24.47 -10.32
C VAL A 196 5.23 -25.46 -9.61
N GLY A 197 4.00 -25.05 -9.32
CA GLY A 197 2.92 -25.90 -8.83
C GLY A 197 1.57 -25.20 -8.97
N PRO A 198 0.46 -25.84 -8.55
CA PRO A 198 -0.88 -25.29 -8.68
C PRO A 198 -1.03 -23.88 -8.07
N THR A 199 -0.39 -23.66 -6.92
CA THR A 199 -0.40 -22.37 -6.19
C THR A 199 1.00 -21.86 -5.85
N SER A 200 2.04 -22.45 -6.44
CA SER A 200 3.43 -22.14 -6.11
C SER A 200 4.14 -21.47 -7.29
N TYR A 201 4.81 -20.36 -7.00
CA TYR A 201 5.50 -19.53 -7.98
C TYR A 201 6.94 -19.29 -7.55
N GLN A 202 7.87 -19.56 -8.46
CA GLN A 202 9.28 -19.30 -8.28
C GLN A 202 9.63 -17.96 -8.93
N GLN A 203 10.31 -17.09 -8.19
CA GLN A 203 10.74 -15.79 -8.68
C GLN A 203 12.02 -15.32 -8.01
N GLU A 204 12.70 -14.39 -8.67
CA GLU A 204 13.84 -13.69 -8.10
C GLU A 204 13.41 -12.69 -7.02
N GLN A 205 14.19 -12.65 -5.95
CA GLN A 205 14.15 -11.66 -4.89
C GLN A 205 15.48 -10.92 -4.86
N TRP A 206 15.36 -9.61 -4.97
CA TRP A 206 16.46 -8.66 -4.97
C TRP A 206 16.62 -8.17 -3.53
N LEU A 207 17.81 -8.34 -2.96
CA LEU A 207 18.05 -8.02 -1.56
C LEU A 207 18.13 -6.51 -1.36
N THR A 208 17.49 -6.01 -0.31
CA THR A 208 17.66 -4.61 0.12
C THR A 208 18.99 -4.45 0.85
N LEU A 209 19.52 -3.22 0.97
CA LEU A 209 20.70 -2.95 1.79
C LEU A 209 20.55 -3.53 3.21
N ARG A 210 19.39 -3.32 3.84
CA ARG A 210 19.05 -3.91 5.14
C ARG A 210 19.18 -5.44 5.16
N SER A 211 18.78 -6.11 4.08
CA SER A 211 18.89 -7.56 3.94
C SER A 211 20.33 -8.03 3.71
N LEU A 212 21.15 -7.23 3.02
CA LEU A 212 22.58 -7.50 2.83
C LEU A 212 23.35 -7.35 4.14
N VAL A 213 23.11 -6.25 4.88
CA VAL A 213 23.69 -6.03 6.22
C VAL A 213 23.29 -7.15 7.18
N ALA A 214 22.00 -7.55 7.20
CA ALA A 214 21.56 -8.66 8.04
C ALA A 214 22.14 -10.03 7.64
N ARG A 215 22.61 -10.19 6.41
CA ARG A 215 23.32 -11.40 5.96
C ARG A 215 24.79 -11.41 6.42
N GLY A 216 25.35 -10.26 6.80
CA GLY A 216 26.77 -10.13 7.13
C GLY A 216 27.69 -10.06 5.91
N ASN A 217 27.16 -9.73 4.72
CA ASN A 217 27.99 -9.44 3.55
C ASN A 217 27.27 -8.42 2.64
N ILE A 218 27.87 -7.23 2.49
CA ILE A 218 27.36 -6.13 1.66
C ILE A 218 28.07 -5.99 0.31
N ASP A 219 29.26 -6.58 0.15
CA ASP A 219 30.07 -6.47 -1.08
C ASP A 219 29.55 -7.40 -2.18
N GLU A 220 28.86 -8.47 -1.80
CA GLU A 220 28.22 -9.38 -2.75
C GLU A 220 26.73 -9.09 -2.91
N TYR A 221 26.35 -8.55 -4.06
CA TYR A 221 24.95 -8.47 -4.43
C TYR A 221 24.43 -9.82 -4.92
N VAL A 222 23.56 -10.46 -4.13
CA VAL A 222 22.98 -11.76 -4.47
C VAL A 222 21.49 -11.62 -4.80
N VAL A 223 21.11 -12.17 -5.96
CA VAL A 223 19.71 -12.41 -6.31
C VAL A 223 19.33 -13.79 -5.81
N LYS A 224 18.34 -13.86 -4.91
CA LYS A 224 17.84 -15.14 -4.39
C LYS A 224 16.66 -15.61 -5.21
N THR A 225 16.65 -16.89 -5.58
CA THR A 225 15.44 -17.52 -6.09
C THR A 225 14.59 -17.97 -4.91
N ILE A 226 13.37 -17.45 -4.81
CA ILE A 226 12.41 -17.82 -3.76
C ILE A 226 11.19 -18.48 -4.38
N THR A 227 10.58 -19.39 -3.63
CA THR A 227 9.27 -19.96 -3.95
C THR A 227 8.22 -19.33 -3.04
N LYS A 228 7.17 -18.78 -3.65
CA LYS A 228 5.99 -18.26 -2.93
C LYS A 228 4.82 -19.20 -3.14
N THR A 229 4.17 -19.59 -2.06
CA THR A 229 2.95 -20.39 -2.08
C THR A 229 1.76 -19.50 -1.75
N LEU A 230 0.74 -19.54 -2.60
CA LEU A 230 -0.51 -18.80 -2.44
C LEU A 230 -1.55 -19.73 -1.84
N TYR A 231 -1.87 -19.55 -0.56
CA TYR A 231 -2.84 -20.42 0.12
C TYR A 231 -4.28 -20.20 -0.36
N ARG A 232 -4.57 -19.04 -0.99
CA ARG A 232 -5.91 -18.67 -1.49
C ARG A 232 -7.02 -18.89 -0.47
N ARG A 233 -6.71 -18.57 0.80
CA ARG A 233 -7.64 -18.63 1.91
C ARG A 233 -7.98 -17.21 2.33
N TYR A 234 -9.28 -16.91 2.40
CA TYR A 234 -9.76 -15.66 2.98
C TYR A 234 -9.84 -15.81 4.50
N GLU A 235 -9.11 -14.99 5.24
CA GLU A 235 -8.99 -15.09 6.71
C GLU A 235 -9.55 -13.86 7.44
N LYS A 236 -10.35 -13.03 6.78
CA LYS A 236 -10.87 -11.76 7.35
C LYS A 236 -12.38 -11.77 7.62
N GLY A 237 -13.00 -12.94 7.55
CA GLY A 237 -14.44 -13.13 7.71
C GLY A 237 -14.86 -14.50 7.19
N ASP A 238 -16.11 -14.85 7.46
CA ASP A 238 -16.75 -16.07 6.99
C ASP A 238 -17.18 -15.91 5.53
N VAL A 239 -16.70 -16.80 4.67
CA VAL A 239 -17.06 -16.83 3.24
C VAL A 239 -18.25 -17.76 3.05
N HIS A 240 -19.34 -17.23 2.51
CA HIS A 240 -20.57 -17.97 2.23
C HIS A 240 -20.49 -18.72 0.89
N PRO A 241 -21.39 -19.70 0.62
CA PRO A 241 -21.39 -20.45 -0.64
C PRO A 241 -21.55 -19.59 -1.90
N ASP A 242 -22.17 -18.42 -1.80
CA ASP A 242 -22.33 -17.44 -2.88
C ASP A 242 -21.11 -16.51 -3.05
N GLY A 243 -20.06 -16.69 -2.24
CA GLY A 243 -18.86 -15.88 -2.23
C GLY A 243 -18.97 -14.58 -1.44
N SER A 244 -20.14 -14.27 -0.84
CA SER A 244 -20.28 -13.14 0.07
C SER A 244 -19.51 -13.37 1.37
N ILE A 245 -19.17 -12.28 2.06
CA ILE A 245 -18.33 -12.31 3.27
C ILE A 245 -19.06 -11.63 4.42
N THR A 246 -19.20 -12.35 5.54
CA THR A 246 -19.56 -11.75 6.82
C THR A 246 -18.28 -11.49 7.62
N PRO A 247 -18.01 -10.25 8.06
CA PRO A 247 -16.85 -9.98 8.91
C PRO A 247 -16.99 -10.71 10.25
N TYR A 248 -15.88 -11.12 10.85
CA TYR A 248 -15.92 -11.68 12.19
C TYR A 248 -16.51 -10.67 13.17
N HIS A 249 -17.41 -11.14 14.03
CA HIS A 249 -17.85 -10.36 15.18
C HIS A 249 -16.76 -10.44 16.23
N LEU A 250 -16.08 -9.32 16.48
CA LEU A 250 -15.24 -9.18 17.66
C LEU A 250 -16.13 -8.57 18.73
N ASP A 251 -16.47 -9.35 19.74
CA ASP A 251 -17.10 -8.80 20.94
C ASP A 251 -16.15 -7.75 21.54
N GLU A 252 -16.67 -6.61 21.97
CA GLU A 252 -15.85 -5.59 22.63
C GLU A 252 -15.20 -6.22 23.88
N PRO A 253 -13.87 -6.01 24.08
CA PRO A 253 -13.19 -6.49 25.27
C PRO A 253 -13.67 -5.80 26.56
#